data_AF-A0A7K2QPT4-F1
#
_entry.id   AF-A0A7K2QPT4-F1
#
_cell.length_a   1.000
_cell.length_b   1.000
_cell.length_c   1.000
_cell.angle_alpha   90.00
_cell.angle_beta   90.00
_cell.angle_gamma   90.00
#
_symmetry.space_group_name_H-M   'P 1'
#
loop_
_entity.id
_entity.type
_entity.pdbx_description
1 polymer ?
#
loop_
_entity_poly.entity_id
_entity_poly.type
_entity_poly.pdbx_seq_one_letter_code
_entity_poly.pdbx_strand_id
1 'polypeptide(L)'
;MASASDRNPIIIGGLPSQVPDFDPEETQEWLDSLDAAVDERGRERARYLMLRLIERAREKRVAVPEMRSTDYVNTIATKDEPFFPGNEEIERKILNATRWNAAVMVSRAQRPGIGVGGHIATFASSASLYDVGFNHFFRGKDEGDGGDQIFFQGHASPGIYARAYLLDRLSEQQLDAFRQEKSKAPYGLSSYPHPRL
;
A
#
# COMPACT_ATOMS: atom_id res chain seq x y z
N MET A 1 37.63 29.87 -17.55
CA MET A 1 36.81 29.39 -16.43
C MET A 1 35.45 29.04 -17.00
N ALA A 2 35.07 27.76 -17.00
CA ALA A 2 33.79 27.32 -17.56
C ALA A 2 32.67 27.60 -16.56
N SER A 3 31.64 28.31 -17.00
CA SER A 3 30.40 28.55 -16.25
C SER A 3 29.76 27.22 -15.86
N ALA A 4 29.36 27.09 -14.61
CA ALA A 4 28.65 25.92 -14.10
C ALA A 4 27.25 25.88 -14.72
N SER A 5 27.06 25.06 -15.75
CA SER A 5 25.73 24.78 -16.30
C SER A 5 24.89 24.09 -15.23
N ASP A 6 23.68 24.60 -15.06
CA ASP A 6 22.68 24.11 -14.11
C ASP A 6 22.47 22.59 -14.23
N ARG A 7 22.50 21.89 -13.09
CA ARG A 7 22.62 20.42 -13.01
C ARG A 7 21.29 19.72 -12.69
N ASN A 8 20.14 20.32 -13.01
CA ASN A 8 18.85 19.67 -12.83
C ASN A 8 18.28 19.17 -14.17
N PRO A 9 18.44 17.88 -14.51
CA PRO A 9 17.88 17.33 -15.75
C PRO A 9 16.36 17.36 -15.72
N ILE A 10 15.73 17.82 -16.81
CA ILE A 10 14.27 17.80 -16.98
C ILE A 10 13.78 16.36 -16.93
N ILE A 11 12.82 16.03 -16.06
CA ILE A 11 12.26 14.68 -15.99
C ILE A 11 11.15 14.54 -17.04
N ILE A 12 11.37 13.73 -18.07
CA ILE A 12 10.36 13.38 -19.09
C ILE A 12 9.91 11.95 -18.84
N GLY A 13 8.64 11.75 -18.48
CA GLY A 13 8.07 10.42 -18.23
C GLY A 13 8.74 9.65 -17.07
N GLY A 14 9.27 10.36 -16.07
CA GLY A 14 9.97 9.76 -14.93
C GLY A 14 11.46 9.48 -15.15
N LEU A 15 12.02 9.85 -16.31
CA LEU A 15 13.46 9.69 -16.62
C LEU A 15 14.17 11.04 -16.79
N PRO A 16 15.41 11.19 -16.32
CA PRO A 16 16.23 12.38 -16.58
C PRO A 16 16.48 12.55 -18.09
N SER A 17 16.08 13.68 -18.64
CA SER A 17 16.37 14.11 -20.00
C SER A 17 17.68 14.88 -20.05
N GLN A 18 18.53 14.59 -21.05
CA GLN A 18 19.77 15.32 -21.33
C GLN A 18 19.56 16.47 -22.35
N VAL A 19 18.32 16.92 -22.55
CA VAL A 19 18.06 18.07 -23.44
C VAL A 19 18.64 19.33 -22.79
N PRO A 20 19.63 19.99 -23.41
CA PRO A 20 20.16 21.24 -22.89
C PRO A 20 19.10 22.34 -22.99
N ASP A 21 18.97 23.13 -21.92
CA ASP A 21 18.17 24.35 -21.95
C ASP A 21 18.87 25.39 -22.86
N PHE A 22 18.18 25.81 -23.93
CA PHE A 22 18.75 26.69 -24.94
C PHE A 22 18.56 28.17 -24.59
N ASP A 23 17.65 28.50 -23.66
CA ASP A 23 17.41 29.84 -23.15
C ASP A 23 17.05 29.81 -21.65
N PRO A 24 18.07 29.76 -20.77
CA PRO A 24 17.85 29.70 -19.33
C PRO A 24 17.18 30.94 -18.73
N GLU A 25 17.31 32.11 -19.38
CA GLU A 25 16.68 33.34 -18.92
C GLU A 25 15.16 33.24 -19.12
N GLU A 26 14.71 32.80 -20.32
CA GLU A 26 13.30 32.54 -20.57
C GLU A 26 12.75 31.48 -19.60
N THR A 27 13.44 30.35 -19.41
CA THR A 27 13.02 29.31 -18.46
C THR A 27 12.83 29.86 -17.05
N GLN A 28 13.77 30.70 -16.58
CA GLN A 28 13.69 31.31 -15.26
C GLN A 28 12.49 32.26 -15.14
N GLU A 29 12.20 33.07 -16.16
CA GLU A 29 11.02 33.96 -16.16
C GLU A 29 9.69 33.18 -16.00
N TRP A 30 9.59 32.01 -16.63
CA TRP A 30 8.42 31.14 -16.49
C TRP A 30 8.31 30.50 -15.10
N LEU A 31 9.44 30.08 -14.51
CA LEU A 31 9.48 29.54 -13.15
C LEU A 31 9.10 30.62 -12.13
N ASP A 32 9.69 31.80 -12.23
CA ASP A 32 9.40 32.95 -11.37
C ASP A 32 7.91 33.33 -11.45
N SER A 33 7.32 33.28 -12.66
CA SER A 33 5.89 33.53 -12.86
C SER A 33 4.99 32.50 -12.17
N LEU A 34 5.40 31.23 -12.13
CA LEU A 34 4.68 30.18 -11.43
C LEU A 34 4.79 30.35 -9.91
N ASP A 35 6.00 30.63 -9.41
CA ASP A 35 6.26 30.86 -7.99
C ASP A 35 5.48 32.07 -7.47
N ALA A 36 5.51 33.19 -8.20
CA ALA A 36 4.69 34.36 -7.88
C ALA A 36 3.19 34.03 -7.84
N ALA A 37 2.68 33.17 -8.74
CA ALA A 37 1.29 32.76 -8.71
C ALA A 37 0.94 31.90 -7.48
N VAL A 38 1.87 31.07 -7.01
CA VAL A 38 1.71 30.28 -5.77
C VAL A 38 1.74 31.19 -4.55
N ASP A 39 2.72 32.08 -4.47
CA ASP A 39 2.98 32.92 -3.29
C ASP A 39 1.93 34.02 -3.12
N GLU A 40 1.53 34.68 -4.21
CA GLU A 40 0.59 35.79 -4.14
C GLU A 40 -0.87 35.35 -4.20
N ARG A 41 -1.17 34.25 -4.91
CA ARG A 41 -2.57 33.85 -5.25
C ARG A 41 -2.94 32.44 -4.85
N GLY A 42 -2.00 31.69 -4.26
CA GLY A 42 -2.24 30.36 -3.70
C GLY A 42 -2.19 29.20 -4.69
N ARG A 43 -2.06 28.00 -4.14
CA ARG A 43 -1.87 26.74 -4.89
C ARG A 43 -3.00 26.42 -5.87
N GLU A 44 -4.25 26.75 -5.53
CA GLU A 44 -5.39 26.51 -6.43
C GLU A 44 -5.29 27.33 -7.72
N ARG A 45 -4.86 28.58 -7.63
CA ARG A 45 -4.68 29.45 -8.80
C ARG A 45 -3.52 28.98 -9.67
N ALA A 46 -2.38 28.65 -9.06
CA ALA A 46 -1.24 28.09 -9.78
C ALA A 46 -1.62 26.78 -10.51
N ARG A 47 -2.35 25.88 -9.83
CA ARG A 47 -2.88 24.64 -10.44
C ARG A 47 -3.78 24.95 -11.65
N TYR A 48 -4.69 25.91 -11.54
CA TYR A 48 -5.54 26.32 -12.66
C TYR A 48 -4.71 26.82 -13.86
N LEU A 49 -3.71 27.67 -13.62
CA LEU A 49 -2.83 28.19 -14.69
C LEU A 49 -2.07 27.07 -15.40
N MET A 50 -1.48 26.13 -14.64
CA MET A 50 -0.79 24.97 -15.19
C MET A 50 -1.71 24.11 -16.07
N LEU A 51 -2.94 23.84 -15.62
CA LEU A 51 -3.90 23.08 -16.41
C LEU A 51 -4.26 23.79 -17.72
N ARG A 52 -4.44 25.12 -17.71
CA ARG A 52 -4.69 25.91 -18.94
C ARG A 52 -3.48 25.91 -19.88
N LEU A 53 -2.26 25.96 -19.36
CA LEU A 53 -1.04 25.88 -20.17
C LEU A 53 -0.91 24.50 -20.83
N ILE A 54 -1.19 23.41 -20.11
CA ILE A 54 -1.19 22.04 -20.66
C ILE A 54 -2.26 21.88 -21.74
N GLU A 55 -3.48 22.38 -21.50
CA GLU A 55 -4.55 22.40 -22.49
C GLU A 55 -4.10 23.11 -23.78
N ARG A 56 -3.53 24.31 -23.64
CA ARG A 56 -3.00 25.11 -24.75
C ARG A 56 -1.84 24.43 -25.48
N ALA A 57 -0.95 23.77 -24.74
CA ALA A 57 0.17 23.03 -25.29
C ALA A 57 -0.33 21.85 -26.16
N ARG A 58 -1.38 21.15 -25.72
CA ARG A 58 -2.04 20.09 -26.50
C ARG A 58 -2.68 20.62 -27.77
N GLU A 59 -3.40 21.74 -27.71
CA GLU A 59 -3.94 22.41 -28.91
C GLU A 59 -2.85 22.73 -29.94
N LYS A 60 -1.67 23.14 -29.45
CA LYS A 60 -0.48 23.44 -30.26
C LYS A 60 0.37 22.21 -30.63
N ARG A 61 -0.07 21.00 -30.26
CA ARG A 61 0.64 19.73 -30.50
C ARG A 61 2.06 19.68 -29.92
N VAL A 62 2.29 20.40 -28.82
CA VAL A 62 3.50 20.25 -28.01
C VAL A 62 3.38 18.94 -27.22
N ALA A 63 4.38 18.06 -27.33
CA ALA A 63 4.37 16.75 -26.67
C ALA A 63 4.57 16.91 -25.16
N VAL A 64 3.47 16.92 -24.40
CA VAL A 64 3.49 16.92 -22.92
C VAL A 64 3.04 15.55 -22.43
N PRO A 65 3.81 14.85 -21.56
CA PRO A 65 3.39 13.58 -20.97
C PRO A 65 2.01 13.69 -20.32
N GLU A 66 1.18 12.65 -20.43
CA GLU A 66 -0.10 12.64 -19.74
C GLU A 66 0.12 12.67 -18.22
N MET A 67 -0.32 13.74 -17.55
CA MET A 67 -0.34 13.85 -16.08
C MET A 67 -1.43 12.94 -15.48
N ARG A 68 -1.33 11.62 -15.69
CA ARG A 68 -2.16 10.63 -14.98
C ARG A 68 -1.45 10.06 -13.74
N SER A 69 -0.17 10.37 -13.56
CA SER A 69 0.65 9.90 -12.45
C SER A 69 1.13 11.07 -11.60
N THR A 70 1.15 10.87 -10.29
CA THR A 70 1.98 11.64 -9.37
C THR A 70 3.42 11.11 -9.42
N ASP A 71 4.34 11.84 -8.80
CA ASP A 71 5.70 11.35 -8.62
C ASP A 71 5.71 10.00 -7.88
N TYR A 72 6.72 9.17 -8.16
CA TYR A 72 6.89 7.86 -7.55
C TYR A 72 7.47 7.98 -6.12
N VAL A 73 6.70 8.64 -5.25
CA VAL A 73 6.97 8.92 -3.84
C VAL A 73 5.68 8.77 -3.03
N ASN A 74 5.78 8.80 -1.70
CA ASN A 74 4.61 8.75 -0.83
C ASN A 74 3.70 9.97 -1.04
N THR A 75 2.39 9.75 -1.15
CA THR A 75 1.39 10.82 -1.30
C THR A 75 1.28 11.72 -0.07
N ILE A 76 1.47 11.15 1.13
CA ILE A 76 1.51 11.89 2.40
C ILE A 76 2.99 12.18 2.72
N ALA A 77 3.35 13.45 2.82
CA ALA A 77 4.71 13.85 3.16
C ALA A 77 4.99 13.64 4.66
N THR A 78 6.25 13.39 5.03
CA THR A 78 6.67 13.12 6.42
C THR A 78 6.25 14.22 7.42
N LYS A 79 6.20 15.48 6.98
CA LYS A 79 5.76 16.61 7.83
C LYS A 79 4.24 16.62 8.09
N ASP A 80 3.48 15.97 7.22
CA ASP A 80 2.02 15.84 7.28
C ASP A 80 1.60 14.46 7.84
N GLU A 81 2.58 13.62 8.23
CA GLU A 81 2.35 12.30 8.80
C GLU A 81 1.84 12.42 10.24
N PRO A 82 0.69 11.81 10.57
CA PRO A 82 0.16 11.84 11.93
C PRO A 82 1.02 10.99 12.87
N PHE A 83 0.94 11.30 14.17
CA PHE A 83 1.54 10.46 15.20
C PHE A 83 0.96 9.04 15.19
N PHE A 84 1.81 8.03 15.28
CA PHE A 84 1.38 6.62 15.36
C PHE A 84 0.88 6.31 16.78
N PRO A 85 -0.40 5.93 16.96
CA PRO A 85 -1.01 5.83 18.30
C PRO A 85 -0.58 4.58 19.09
N GLY A 86 0.03 3.60 18.44
CA GLY A 86 0.35 2.29 19.00
C GLY A 86 1.73 2.16 19.64
N ASN A 87 2.00 0.98 20.21
CA ASN A 87 3.35 0.61 20.64
C ASN A 87 3.99 -0.28 19.57
N GLU A 88 4.84 0.30 18.74
CA GLU A 88 5.47 -0.38 17.62
C GLU A 88 6.27 -1.63 18.01
N GLU A 89 6.88 -1.65 19.21
CA GLU A 89 7.66 -2.81 19.65
C GLU A 89 6.75 -4.00 19.97
N ILE A 90 5.64 -3.76 20.67
CA ILE A 90 4.65 -4.78 21.02
C ILE A 90 3.94 -5.25 19.75
N GLU A 91 3.47 -4.32 18.92
CA GLU A 91 2.78 -4.65 17.67
C GLU A 91 3.69 -5.49 16.75
N ARG A 92 4.97 -5.14 16.62
CA ARG A 92 5.93 -5.93 15.86
C ARG A 92 6.12 -7.35 16.41
N LYS A 93 6.09 -7.55 17.73
CA LYS A 93 6.15 -8.89 18.33
C LYS A 93 4.92 -9.72 17.97
N ILE A 94 3.73 -9.13 18.07
CA ILE A 94 2.47 -9.80 17.72
C ILE A 94 2.42 -10.11 16.21
N LEU A 95 2.83 -9.16 15.36
CA LEU A 95 2.93 -9.35 13.92
C LEU A 95 3.88 -10.50 13.55
N ASN A 96 5.04 -10.59 14.21
CA ASN A 96 6.00 -11.67 13.98
C ASN A 96 5.45 -13.03 14.40
N ALA A 97 4.75 -13.11 15.54
CA ALA A 97 4.05 -14.33 15.95
C ALA A 97 2.96 -14.73 14.95
N THR A 98 2.21 -13.75 14.43
CA THR A 98 1.17 -13.97 13.41
C THR A 98 1.79 -14.51 12.11
N ARG A 99 2.89 -13.91 11.64
CA ARG A 99 3.65 -14.38 10.46
C ARG A 99 4.18 -15.81 10.66
N TRP A 100 4.74 -16.09 11.83
CA TRP A 100 5.25 -17.42 12.15
C TRP A 100 4.15 -18.48 12.10
N ASN A 101 3.04 -18.25 12.81
CA ASN A 101 1.91 -19.19 12.83
C ASN A 101 1.32 -19.42 11.44
N ALA A 102 1.19 -18.36 10.62
CA ALA A 102 0.72 -18.48 9.24
C ALA A 102 1.65 -19.35 8.38
N ALA A 103 2.96 -19.12 8.47
CA ALA A 103 3.96 -19.89 7.74
C ALA A 103 4.00 -21.35 8.19
N VAL A 104 3.99 -21.61 9.50
CA VAL A 104 4.00 -22.96 10.07
C VAL A 104 2.74 -23.72 9.69
N MET A 105 1.56 -23.11 9.77
CA MET A 105 0.30 -23.75 9.38
C MET A 105 0.33 -24.22 7.92
N VAL A 106 0.78 -23.36 6.99
CA VAL A 106 0.90 -23.75 5.58
C VAL A 106 1.97 -24.83 5.38
N SER A 107 3.12 -24.70 6.04
CA SER A 107 4.19 -25.71 5.97
C SER A 107 3.73 -27.08 6.50
N ARG A 108 2.97 -27.12 7.61
CA ARG A 108 2.38 -28.37 8.15
C ARG A 108 1.38 -28.97 7.16
N ALA A 109 0.55 -28.15 6.52
CA ALA A 109 -0.41 -28.58 5.50
C ALA A 109 0.27 -29.12 4.21
N GLN A 110 1.52 -28.75 3.96
CA GLN A 110 2.30 -29.21 2.80
C GLN A 110 3.16 -30.45 3.05
N ARG A 111 3.15 -30.99 4.27
CA ARG A 111 3.95 -32.18 4.58
C ARG A 111 3.56 -33.39 3.70
N PRO A 112 4.48 -34.32 3.44
CA PRO A 112 4.19 -35.55 2.72
C PRO A 112 2.96 -36.28 3.29
N GLY A 113 2.05 -36.70 2.41
CA GLY A 113 0.78 -37.35 2.78
C GLY A 113 -0.41 -36.41 3.03
N ILE A 114 -0.21 -35.08 3.03
CA ILE A 114 -1.31 -34.09 3.06
C ILE A 114 -1.35 -33.29 1.75
N GLY A 115 -0.38 -32.41 1.51
CA GLY A 115 -0.20 -31.71 0.23
C GLY A 115 -1.39 -30.85 -0.24
N VAL A 116 -2.13 -30.22 0.67
CA VAL A 116 -3.39 -29.50 0.35
C VAL A 116 -3.21 -28.07 -0.17
N GLY A 117 -1.96 -27.63 -0.40
CA GLY A 117 -1.71 -26.27 -0.87
C GLY A 117 -1.64 -25.22 0.25
N GLY A 118 -1.47 -23.95 -0.16
CA GLY A 118 -1.46 -22.78 0.73
C GLY A 118 -0.46 -21.73 0.27
N HIS A 119 -0.65 -20.47 0.67
CA HIS A 119 0.19 -19.34 0.26
C HIS A 119 0.82 -18.69 1.50
N ILE A 120 2.15 -18.60 1.52
CA ILE A 120 2.90 -17.90 2.59
C ILE A 120 3.19 -16.45 2.16
N ALA A 121 3.70 -16.28 0.94
CA ALA A 121 4.19 -14.99 0.46
C ALA A 121 3.13 -13.89 0.43
N THR A 122 1.89 -14.21 0.04
CA THR A 122 0.80 -13.22 -0.08
C THR A 122 0.44 -12.58 1.25
N PHE A 123 0.35 -13.36 2.33
CA PHE A 123 0.15 -12.78 3.65
C PHE A 123 1.41 -12.06 4.12
N ALA A 124 2.60 -12.64 3.93
CA ALA A 124 3.84 -12.02 4.39
C ALA A 124 4.05 -10.59 3.87
N SER A 125 3.72 -10.34 2.59
CA SER A 125 3.83 -9.01 1.97
C SER A 125 2.79 -8.01 2.44
N SER A 126 1.62 -8.47 2.90
CA SER A 126 0.50 -7.62 3.34
C SER A 126 0.29 -7.61 4.86
N ALA A 127 1.10 -8.35 5.62
CA ALA A 127 0.85 -8.58 7.04
C ALA A 127 0.85 -7.28 7.86
N SER A 128 1.77 -6.34 7.59
CA SER A 128 1.81 -5.05 8.29
C SER A 128 0.56 -4.21 8.01
N LEU A 129 0.02 -4.26 6.78
CA LEU A 129 -1.22 -3.55 6.43
C LEU A 129 -2.41 -4.08 7.23
N TYR A 130 -2.55 -5.41 7.31
CA TYR A 130 -3.60 -6.02 8.11
C TYR A 130 -3.42 -5.78 9.61
N ASP A 131 -2.19 -5.80 10.12
CA ASP A 131 -1.91 -5.60 11.55
C ASP A 131 -2.27 -4.18 12.01
N VAL A 132 -1.90 -3.16 11.23
CA VAL A 132 -2.35 -1.78 11.46
C VAL A 132 -3.89 -1.71 11.40
N GLY A 133 -4.50 -2.39 10.41
CA GLY A 133 -5.96 -2.51 10.33
C GLY A 133 -6.58 -3.09 11.60
N PHE A 134 -6.08 -4.22 12.09
CA PHE A 134 -6.58 -4.89 13.30
C PHE A 134 -6.40 -4.07 14.57
N ASN A 135 -5.28 -3.36 14.72
CA ASN A 135 -4.98 -2.63 15.95
C ASN A 135 -5.70 -1.26 16.01
N HIS A 136 -5.90 -0.60 14.87
CA HIS A 136 -6.25 0.83 14.85
C HIS A 136 -7.48 1.20 14.02
N PHE A 137 -8.03 0.30 13.19
CA PHE A 137 -9.12 0.67 12.27
C PHE A 137 -10.33 -0.28 12.29
N PHE A 138 -10.11 -1.59 12.24
CA PHE A 138 -11.16 -2.57 12.02
C PHE A 138 -12.10 -2.68 13.23
N ARG A 139 -13.38 -2.37 13.01
CA ARG A 139 -14.42 -2.47 14.03
C ARG A 139 -15.14 -3.82 13.99
N GLY A 140 -15.23 -4.46 15.15
CA GLY A 140 -16.03 -5.66 15.39
C GLY A 140 -17.53 -5.37 15.47
N LYS A 141 -18.33 -6.37 15.85
CA LYS A 141 -19.80 -6.30 15.90
C LYS A 141 -20.37 -6.00 17.30
N ASP A 142 -19.49 -5.72 18.26
CA ASP A 142 -19.85 -5.68 19.68
C ASP A 142 -20.69 -4.43 20.05
N GLU A 143 -20.66 -3.38 19.24
CA GLU A 143 -21.37 -2.11 19.48
C GLU A 143 -22.82 -2.08 18.93
N GLY A 144 -23.36 -3.23 18.50
CA GLY A 144 -24.75 -3.35 18.03
C GLY A 144 -25.00 -2.88 16.59
N ASP A 145 -23.97 -2.39 15.90
CA ASP A 145 -23.95 -2.24 14.44
C ASP A 145 -23.28 -3.45 13.75
N GLY A 146 -23.21 -3.42 12.42
CA GLY A 146 -22.66 -4.54 11.64
C GLY A 146 -21.13 -4.68 11.66
N GLY A 147 -20.41 -3.76 12.31
CA GLY A 147 -18.96 -3.60 12.20
C GLY A 147 -18.50 -3.24 10.78
N ASP A 148 -17.18 -3.22 10.57
CA ASP A 148 -16.62 -2.96 9.24
C ASP A 148 -16.70 -4.20 8.33
N GLN A 149 -17.04 -3.97 7.06
CA GLN A 149 -17.12 -5.03 6.05
C GLN A 149 -15.75 -5.22 5.36
N ILE A 150 -14.95 -6.13 5.89
CA ILE A 150 -13.58 -6.35 5.41
C ILE A 150 -13.55 -7.48 4.38
N PHE A 151 -13.25 -7.13 3.13
CA PHE A 151 -13.08 -8.08 2.03
C PHE A 151 -11.63 -8.59 1.99
N PHE A 152 -11.31 -9.49 2.91
CA PHE A 152 -9.97 -10.08 3.00
C PHE A 152 -9.54 -10.73 1.69
N GLN A 153 -8.29 -10.48 1.29
CA GLN A 153 -7.69 -11.18 0.16
C GLN A 153 -7.69 -12.69 0.45
N GLY A 154 -8.31 -13.49 -0.42
CA GLY A 154 -8.50 -14.93 -0.17
C GLY A 154 -7.20 -15.65 0.18
N HIS A 155 -6.15 -15.45 -0.61
CA HIS A 155 -4.84 -16.08 -0.38
C HIS A 155 -4.11 -15.64 0.89
N ALA A 156 -4.58 -14.57 1.56
CA ALA A 156 -4.07 -14.12 2.85
C ALA A 156 -4.77 -14.80 4.04
N SER A 157 -5.74 -15.69 3.81
CA SER A 157 -6.48 -16.42 4.87
C SER A 157 -5.59 -17.08 5.93
N PRO A 158 -4.37 -17.61 5.63
CA PRO A 158 -3.53 -18.17 6.67
C PRO A 158 -3.14 -17.19 7.76
N GLY A 159 -2.93 -15.92 7.40
CA GLY A 159 -2.64 -14.86 8.36
C GLY A 159 -3.81 -14.50 9.25
N ILE A 160 -5.03 -14.55 8.70
CA ILE A 160 -6.26 -14.27 9.46
C ILE A 160 -6.50 -15.37 10.51
N TYR A 161 -6.34 -16.64 10.13
CA TYR A 161 -6.42 -17.76 11.08
C TYR A 161 -5.31 -17.71 12.13
N ALA A 162 -4.09 -17.35 11.73
CA ALA A 162 -2.97 -17.18 12.66
C ALA A 162 -3.23 -16.10 13.71
N ARG A 163 -3.82 -14.96 13.30
CA ARG A 163 -4.21 -13.90 14.25
C ARG A 163 -5.36 -14.35 15.13
N ALA A 164 -6.37 -15.02 14.57
CA ALA A 164 -7.48 -15.57 15.34
C ALA A 164 -7.03 -16.59 16.40
N TYR A 165 -6.02 -17.41 16.09
CA TYR A 165 -5.38 -18.31 17.06
C TYR A 165 -4.70 -17.55 18.21
N LEU A 166 -3.95 -16.48 17.92
CA LEU A 166 -3.34 -15.64 18.96
C LEU A 166 -4.36 -14.90 19.84
N LEU A 167 -5.60 -14.76 19.37
CA LEU A 167 -6.72 -14.16 20.08
C LEU A 167 -7.64 -15.23 20.71
N ASP A 168 -7.17 -16.47 20.83
CA ASP A 168 -7.89 -17.61 21.41
C ASP A 168 -9.25 -17.92 20.75
N ARG A 169 -9.43 -17.51 19.49
CA ARG A 169 -10.65 -17.79 18.69
C ARG A 169 -10.58 -19.10 17.90
N LEU A 170 -9.37 -19.61 17.69
CA LEU A 170 -9.11 -20.90 17.04
C LEU A 170 -8.12 -21.69 17.88
N SER A 171 -8.27 -23.01 17.88
CA SER A 171 -7.35 -23.94 18.54
C SER A 171 -6.22 -24.39 17.62
N GLU A 172 -5.14 -24.93 18.18
CA GLU A 172 -4.05 -25.52 17.39
C GLU A 172 -4.55 -26.67 16.50
N GLN A 173 -5.50 -27.48 16.99
CA GLN A 173 -6.10 -28.56 16.21
C GLN A 173 -6.79 -28.05 14.94
N GLN A 174 -7.40 -26.86 15.00
CA GLN A 174 -8.02 -26.24 13.83
C GLN A 174 -6.98 -25.75 12.83
N LEU A 175 -5.89 -25.14 13.31
CA LEU A 175 -4.77 -24.74 12.46
C LEU A 175 -4.13 -25.95 11.76
N ASP A 176 -3.90 -27.04 12.47
CA ASP A 176 -3.37 -28.29 11.92
C ASP A 176 -4.31 -28.97 10.89
N ALA A 177 -5.60 -28.62 10.94
CA ALA A 177 -6.63 -29.08 10.03
C ALA A 177 -6.92 -28.10 8.87
N PHE A 178 -6.05 -27.10 8.66
CA PHE A 178 -6.16 -26.17 7.52
C PHE A 178 -6.31 -26.93 6.19
N ARG A 179 -7.33 -26.53 5.41
CA ARG A 179 -7.76 -27.12 4.13
C ARG A 179 -8.19 -28.59 4.19
N GLN A 180 -8.49 -29.10 5.38
CA GLN A 180 -8.85 -30.50 5.60
C GLN A 180 -10.25 -30.65 6.25
N GLU A 181 -11.21 -29.85 5.80
CA GLU A 181 -12.59 -29.76 6.34
C GLU A 181 -13.30 -31.12 6.44
N LYS A 182 -13.10 -31.99 5.45
CA LYS A 182 -13.68 -33.34 5.45
C LYS A 182 -12.84 -34.36 6.23
N SER A 183 -11.54 -34.42 5.96
CA SER A 183 -10.65 -35.47 6.50
C SER A 183 -10.26 -35.25 7.96
N LYS A 184 -10.39 -34.02 8.48
CA LYS A 184 -10.10 -33.63 9.86
C LYS A 184 -11.31 -33.04 10.58
N ALA A 185 -12.51 -33.36 10.12
CA ALA A 185 -13.75 -32.95 10.77
C ALA A 185 -13.75 -33.35 12.27
N PRO A 186 -14.27 -32.51 13.18
CA PRO A 186 -14.94 -31.22 12.92
C PRO A 186 -13.99 -30.00 12.87
N TYR A 187 -12.67 -30.21 12.86
CA TYR A 187 -11.68 -29.14 13.11
C TYR A 187 -11.20 -28.39 11.88
N GLY A 188 -11.58 -28.79 10.66
CA GLY A 188 -10.98 -28.21 9.46
C GLY A 188 -11.30 -26.74 9.23
N LEU A 189 -10.35 -26.03 8.64
CA LEU A 189 -10.49 -24.63 8.23
C LEU A 189 -10.50 -24.54 6.71
N SER A 190 -11.41 -23.73 6.17
CA SER A 190 -11.53 -23.51 4.73
C SER A 190 -10.30 -22.85 4.13
N SER A 191 -10.06 -23.12 2.84
CA SER A 191 -8.91 -22.57 2.11
C SER A 191 -8.93 -21.04 2.00
N TYR A 192 -10.12 -20.45 1.83
CA TYR A 192 -10.39 -19.02 1.63
C TYR A 192 -11.67 -18.61 2.40
N PRO A 193 -12.04 -17.31 2.46
CA PRO A 193 -13.28 -16.85 3.08
C PRO A 193 -14.52 -17.41 2.37
N HIS A 194 -15.08 -18.50 2.90
CA HIS A 194 -16.25 -19.18 2.36
C HIS A 194 -17.36 -19.26 3.42
N PRO A 195 -18.29 -18.27 3.47
CA PRO A 195 -19.35 -18.25 4.48
C PRO A 195 -20.33 -19.44 4.46
N ARG A 196 -20.33 -20.25 3.39
CA ARG A 196 -21.24 -21.40 3.22
C ARG A 196 -20.73 -22.70 3.86
N LEU A 197 -19.41 -22.84 4.04
CA LEU A 197 -18.77 -24.10 4.42
C LEU A 197 -18.94 -24.43 5.91
#